data_AF-A0A5M3XA58-F1
#
_entry.id   AF-A0A5M3XA58-F1
#
_cell.length_a   1.000
_cell.length_b   1.000
_cell.length_c   1.000
_cell.angle_alpha   90.00
_cell.angle_beta   90.00
_cell.angle_gamma   90.00
#
_symmetry.space_group_name_H-M   'P 1'
#
loop_
_entity.id
_entity.type
_entity.pdbx_description
1 polymer ?
#
loop_
_entity_poly.entity_id
_entity_poly.type
_entity_poly.pdbx_seq_one_letter_code
_entity_poly.pdbx_strand_id
1 'polypeptide(L)'
;MSVRKSVPMGPEDVTTLERMHAPVSPERQALAQLIGQELDADASDAEILAALVRAGRDAVTQQVATTGYAAWAAEMDDEDRDYRTARRGWDRGNVMDGGKRA
;
A
#
# COMPACT_ATOMS: atom_id res chain seq x y z
N MET A 1 34.00 2.56 1.99
CA MET A 1 33.62 3.72 1.16
C MET A 1 32.60 3.20 0.13
N SER A 2 31.30 3.38 0.38
CA SER A 2 30.25 2.87 -0.51
C SER A 2 30.18 3.77 -1.75
N VAL A 3 30.56 3.25 -2.90
CA VAL A 3 30.44 3.97 -4.18
C VAL A 3 28.95 4.02 -4.51
N ARG A 4 28.38 5.22 -4.55
CA ARG A 4 26.98 5.39 -4.97
C ARG A 4 26.89 4.95 -6.43
N LYS A 5 26.17 3.87 -6.68
CA LYS A 5 25.86 3.44 -8.05
C LYS A 5 24.90 4.50 -8.62
N SER A 6 25.36 5.25 -9.61
CA SER A 6 24.50 6.20 -10.33
C SER A 6 23.44 5.41 -11.08
N VAL A 7 22.18 5.77 -10.84
CA VAL A 7 21.06 5.22 -11.61
C VAL A 7 20.93 6.05 -12.87
N PRO A 8 21.03 5.46 -14.07
CA PRO A 8 20.84 6.21 -15.30
C PRO A 8 19.37 6.67 -15.38
N MET A 9 19.17 7.98 -15.56
CA MET A 9 17.86 8.54 -15.85
C MET A 9 17.57 8.42 -17.34
N GLY A 10 16.39 7.91 -17.68
CA GLY A 10 15.91 7.87 -19.04
C GLY A 10 15.54 9.26 -19.55
N PRO A 11 15.39 9.42 -20.88
CA PRO A 11 14.97 10.70 -21.46
C PRO A 11 13.59 11.16 -20.96
N GLU A 12 12.69 10.23 -20.64
CA GLU A 12 11.37 10.54 -20.05
C GLU A 12 11.48 11.08 -18.62
N ASP A 13 12.41 10.54 -17.82
CA ASP A 13 12.66 11.00 -16.45
C ASP A 13 13.17 12.44 -16.45
N VAL A 14 14.13 12.75 -17.32
CA VAL A 14 14.68 14.10 -17.48
C VAL A 14 13.61 15.08 -17.92
N THR A 15 12.82 14.70 -18.93
CA THR A 15 11.71 15.55 -19.43
C THR A 15 10.68 15.82 -18.34
N THR A 16 10.37 14.82 -17.52
CA THR A 16 9.41 14.96 -16.42
C THR A 16 9.96 15.88 -15.33
N LEU A 17 11.25 15.73 -14.99
CA LEU A 17 11.93 16.56 -14.01
C LEU A 17 11.97 18.03 -14.44
N GLU A 18 12.27 18.31 -15.71
CA GLU A 18 12.24 19.66 -16.29
C GLU A 18 10.84 20.30 -16.21
N ARG A 19 9.77 19.52 -16.44
CA ARG A 19 8.40 20.04 -16.28
C ARG A 19 8.07 20.33 -14.82
N MET A 20 8.54 19.51 -13.90
CA MET A 20 8.32 19.71 -12.46
C MET A 20 9.05 20.92 -11.90
N HIS A 21 10.05 21.45 -12.60
CA HIS A 21 10.66 22.74 -12.26
C HIS A 21 9.75 23.93 -12.47
N ALA A 22 8.86 23.87 -13.47
CA ALA A 22 7.91 24.95 -13.69
C ALA A 22 6.86 24.94 -12.55
N PRO A 23 6.76 26.01 -11.73
CA PRO A 23 5.90 26.01 -10.54
C PRO A 23 4.41 25.83 -10.87
N VAL A 24 4.00 26.26 -12.07
CA VAL A 24 2.61 26.22 -12.55
C VAL A 24 2.34 24.97 -13.39
N SER A 25 3.30 24.04 -13.50
CA SER A 25 3.07 22.82 -14.28
C SER A 25 2.05 21.90 -13.58
N PRO A 26 1.24 21.18 -14.38
CA PRO A 26 0.32 20.20 -13.81
C PRO A 26 1.07 19.10 -13.05
N GLU A 27 2.27 18.73 -13.49
CA GLU A 27 3.12 17.77 -12.78
C GLU A 27 3.52 18.26 -11.38
N ARG A 28 3.90 19.55 -11.25
CA ARG A 28 4.26 20.16 -9.96
C ARG A 28 3.06 20.26 -9.02
N GLN A 29 1.90 20.62 -9.55
CA GLN A 29 0.65 20.68 -8.78
C GLN A 29 0.23 19.30 -8.28
N ALA A 30 0.30 18.27 -9.14
CA ALA A 30 -0.01 16.89 -8.76
C ALA A 30 0.95 16.39 -7.67
N LEU A 31 2.24 16.70 -7.78
CA LEU A 31 3.22 16.35 -6.76
C LEU A 31 2.88 17.00 -5.42
N ALA A 32 2.57 18.31 -5.41
CA ALA A 32 2.19 19.03 -4.20
C ALA A 32 0.94 18.45 -3.52
N GLN A 33 -0.07 18.05 -4.31
CA GLN A 33 -1.27 17.37 -3.81
C GLN A 33 -0.95 16.01 -3.19
N LEU A 34 -0.06 15.22 -3.80
CA LEU A 34 0.33 13.90 -3.29
C LEU A 34 1.09 13.98 -1.96
N ILE A 35 1.97 14.97 -1.80
CA ILE A 35 2.78 15.14 -0.59
C ILE A 35 2.14 16.02 0.48
N GLY A 36 1.05 16.72 0.14
CA GLY A 36 0.34 17.65 1.03
C GLY A 36 1.13 18.92 1.39
N GLN A 37 2.15 19.25 0.60
CA GLN A 37 3.00 20.43 0.79
C GLN A 37 3.41 20.99 -0.57
N GLU A 38 3.48 22.31 -0.68
CA GLU A 38 4.08 22.97 -1.84
C GLU A 38 5.61 22.95 -1.72
N LEU A 39 6.27 22.65 -2.83
CA LEU A 39 7.72 22.76 -2.95
C LEU A 39 8.07 24.17 -3.42
N ASP A 40 9.16 24.74 -2.89
CA ASP A 40 9.61 26.09 -3.22
C ASP A 40 9.79 26.32 -4.73
N ALA A 41 9.55 27.53 -5.22
CA ALA A 41 9.62 27.84 -6.65
C ALA A 41 11.00 27.54 -7.26
N ASP A 42 12.05 27.64 -6.44
CA ASP A 42 13.44 27.38 -6.82
C ASP A 42 13.94 25.99 -6.35
N ALA A 43 13.02 25.05 -6.07
CA ALA A 43 13.39 23.72 -5.59
C ALA A 43 14.35 23.01 -6.55
N SER A 44 15.43 22.48 -6.00
CA SER A 44 16.43 21.71 -6.74
C SER A 44 15.90 20.38 -7.25
N ASP A 45 16.54 19.81 -8.27
CA ASP A 45 16.28 18.46 -8.78
C ASP A 45 16.23 17.43 -7.65
N ALA A 46 17.16 17.55 -6.69
CA ALA A 46 17.25 16.64 -5.57
C ALA A 46 16.02 16.72 -4.65
N GLU A 47 15.47 17.92 -4.44
CA GLU A 47 14.27 18.11 -3.63
C GLU A 47 13.02 17.59 -4.34
N ILE A 48 12.91 17.84 -5.65
CA ILE A 48 11.82 17.31 -6.48
C ILE A 48 11.84 15.78 -6.46
N LEU A 49 13.01 15.18 -6.70
CA LEU A 49 13.18 13.73 -6.68
C LEU A 49 12.93 13.14 -5.29
N ALA A 50 13.40 13.80 -4.22
CA ALA A 50 13.14 13.36 -2.86
C ALA A 50 11.64 13.39 -2.52
N ALA A 51 10.92 14.43 -2.95
CA ALA A 51 9.48 14.51 -2.80
C ALA A 51 8.76 13.42 -3.58
N LEU A 52 9.20 13.13 -4.80
CA LEU A 52 8.62 12.08 -5.65
C LEU A 52 8.84 10.68 -5.04
N VAL A 53 10.04 10.41 -4.52
CA VAL A 53 10.35 9.17 -3.79
C VAL A 53 9.50 9.03 -2.52
N ARG A 54 9.30 10.14 -1.78
CA ARG A 54 8.43 10.14 -0.60
C ARG A 54 6.97 9.83 -0.98
N ALA A 55 6.43 10.52 -1.98
CA ALA A 55 5.08 10.26 -2.49
C ALA A 55 4.92 8.80 -2.95
N GLY A 56 5.91 8.27 -3.68
CA GLY A 56 5.91 6.87 -4.11
C GLY A 56 5.95 5.88 -2.95
N ARG A 57 6.77 6.14 -1.92
CA ARG A 57 6.81 5.30 -0.70
C ARG A 57 5.47 5.30 0.02
N ASP A 58 4.85 6.46 0.16
CA ASP A 58 3.56 6.58 0.84
C ASP A 58 2.46 5.87 0.04
N ALA A 59 2.45 6.01 -1.29
CA ALA A 59 1.54 5.28 -2.18
C ALA A 59 1.73 3.75 -2.09
N VAL A 60 2.97 3.26 -2.07
CA VAL A 60 3.25 1.83 -1.87
C VAL A 60 2.77 1.37 -0.50
N THR A 61 3.02 2.16 0.55
CA THR A 61 2.58 1.83 1.92
C THR A 61 1.06 1.77 2.00
N GLN A 62 0.37 2.72 1.36
CA GLN A 62 -1.08 2.73 1.28
C GLN A 62 -1.61 1.52 0.51
N GLN A 63 -0.98 1.16 -0.60
CA GLN A 63 -1.34 -0.03 -1.39
C GLN A 63 -1.12 -1.33 -0.61
N VAL A 64 -0.05 -1.40 0.19
CA VAL A 64 0.22 -2.54 1.08
C VAL A 64 -0.79 -2.58 2.22
N ALA A 65 -1.20 -1.44 2.78
CA ALA A 65 -2.26 -1.42 3.79
C ALA A 65 -3.60 -1.91 3.20
N THR A 66 -4.00 -1.41 2.02
CA THR A 66 -5.25 -1.82 1.39
C THR A 66 -5.25 -3.30 0.98
N THR A 67 -4.14 -3.83 0.47
CA THR A 67 -4.03 -5.24 0.06
C THR A 67 -3.72 -6.20 1.22
N GLY A 68 -2.91 -5.76 2.18
CA GLY A 68 -2.50 -6.54 3.35
C GLY A 68 -3.63 -6.75 4.35
N TYR A 69 -4.46 -5.73 4.63
CA TYR A 69 -5.66 -5.91 5.43
C TYR A 69 -6.72 -6.74 4.70
N ALA A 70 -6.79 -6.68 3.37
CA ALA A 70 -7.69 -7.56 2.60
C ALA A 70 -7.25 -9.04 2.69
N ALA A 71 -5.94 -9.31 2.65
CA ALA A 71 -5.41 -10.65 2.83
C ALA A 71 -5.62 -11.18 4.25
N TRP A 72 -5.39 -10.36 5.28
CA TRP A 72 -5.61 -10.74 6.68
C TRP A 72 -7.11 -10.89 7.03
N ALA A 73 -7.99 -10.07 6.43
CA ALA A 73 -9.44 -10.22 6.58
C ALA A 73 -9.95 -11.52 5.94
N ALA A 74 -9.40 -11.90 4.77
CA ALA A 74 -9.73 -13.16 4.12
C ALA A 74 -9.29 -14.38 4.95
N GLU A 75 -8.12 -14.31 5.59
CA GLU A 75 -7.61 -15.37 6.47
C GLU A 75 -8.45 -15.50 7.76
N MET A 76 -8.88 -14.39 8.35
CA MET A 76 -9.83 -14.39 9.48
C MET A 76 -11.20 -14.98 9.11
N ASP A 77 -11.74 -14.66 7.92
CA ASP A 77 -13.05 -15.14 7.48
C ASP A 77 -13.07 -16.66 7.22
N ASP A 78 -11.94 -17.24 6.81
CA ASP A 78 -11.80 -18.67 6.60
C ASP A 78 -11.66 -19.44 7.93
N GLU A 79 -10.90 -18.94 8.91
CA GLU A 79 -10.84 -19.53 10.27
C GLU A 79 -12.22 -19.51 10.96
N ASP A 80 -12.97 -18.41 10.82
CA ASP A 80 -14.32 -18.28 11.36
C ASP A 80 -15.30 -19.26 10.68
N ARG A 81 -15.14 -19.50 9.38
CA ARG A 81 -15.94 -20.47 8.61
C ARG A 81 -15.64 -21.91 9.06
N ASP A 82 -14.39 -22.23 9.30
CA ASP A 82 -13.97 -23.55 9.78
C ASP A 82 -14.46 -23.81 11.20
N TYR A 83 -14.38 -22.82 12.08
CA TYR A 83 -14.94 -22.91 13.44
C TYR A 83 -16.46 -23.14 13.43
N ARG A 84 -17.21 -22.40 12.61
CA ARG A 84 -18.66 -22.59 12.46
C ARG A 84 -19.01 -23.97 11.88
N THR A 85 -18.20 -24.48 10.95
CA THR A 85 -18.40 -25.78 10.33
C THR A 85 -18.13 -26.93 11.32
N ALA A 86 -17.03 -26.83 12.08
CA ALA A 86 -16.70 -27.78 13.16
C ALA A 86 -17.79 -27.82 14.24
N ARG A 87 -18.33 -26.67 14.65
CA ARG A 87 -19.38 -26.56 15.65
C ARG A 87 -20.70 -27.22 15.21
N ARG A 88 -21.11 -27.08 13.94
CA ARG A 88 -22.28 -27.80 13.38
C ARG A 88 -22.08 -29.32 13.27
N GLY A 89 -20.83 -29.78 13.20
CA GLY A 89 -20.49 -31.20 13.27
C GLY A 89 -20.68 -31.76 14.68
N TRP A 90 -20.24 -31.01 15.68
CA TRP A 90 -20.41 -31.33 17.10
C TRP A 90 -21.87 -31.38 17.55
N ASP A 91 -22.67 -30.37 17.17
CA ASP A 91 -24.09 -30.31 17.54
C ASP A 91 -24.90 -31.48 16.94
N ARG A 92 -24.51 -32.01 15.76
CA ARG A 92 -25.13 -33.21 15.17
C ARG A 92 -24.67 -34.52 15.80
N GLY A 93 -23.44 -34.60 16.28
CA GLY A 93 -22.92 -35.78 16.99
C GLY A 93 -23.50 -35.92 18.40
N ASN A 94 -23.67 -34.81 19.12
CA ASN A 94 -24.13 -34.81 20.51
C ASN A 94 -25.64 -35.10 20.66
N VAL A 95 -26.45 -34.87 19.61
CA VAL A 95 -27.88 -35.23 19.60
C VAL A 95 -28.10 -36.75 19.46
N MET A 96 -27.11 -37.49 18.95
CA MET A 96 -27.23 -38.95 18.74
C MET A 96 -26.75 -39.79 19.93
N ASP A 97 -26.04 -39.21 20.90
CA ASP A 97 -25.47 -39.94 22.06
C ASP A 97 -26.25 -39.74 23.37
N GLY A 98 -27.21 -38.80 23.41
CA GLY A 98 -28.04 -38.52 24.59
C GLY A 98 -29.25 -39.45 24.80
N GLY A 99 -29.44 -40.47 23.95
CA GLY A 99 -30.66 -41.26 23.88
C GLY A 99 -30.48 -42.75 24.17
N LYS A 100 -30.05 -43.12 25.39
CA LYS A 100 -30.44 -44.38 26.08
C LYS A 100 -29.71 -44.52 27.42
N ARG A 101 -30.39 -44.14 28.49
CA ARG A 101 -30.26 -44.81 29.80
C ARG A 101 -31.66 -45.00 30.36
N ALA A 102 -32.20 -46.19 30.15
CA ALA A 102 -33.29 -46.81 30.91
C ALA A 102 -32.98 -48.31 30.96
#